data_AF-A0A6L6VM61-F1
#
_entry.id   AF-A0A6L6VM61-F1
#
_cell.length_a   1.000
_cell.length_b   1.000
_cell.length_c   1.000
_cell.angle_alpha   90.00
_cell.angle_beta   90.00
_cell.angle_gamma   90.00
#
_symmetry.space_group_name_H-M   'P 1'
#
loop_
_entity.id
_entity.type
_entity.pdbx_description
1 polymer ?
#
loop_
_entity_poly.entity_id
_entity_poly.type
_entity_poly.pdbx_seq_one_letter_code
_entity_poly.pdbx_strand_id
1 'polypeptide(L)'
;MTTREELEAARRDLADWMERFDNYSGNNPDKYHSDIKAARRRVRQLEDDLKASGDLASSPQEELAAKLDRAFPSAKSKEVVEYEGRKFQRRFWPLERSNSGKSVTEWGKSWEEIKS
;
A
#
# COMPACT_ATOMS: atom_id res chain seq x y z
N MET A 1 -17.56 -10.00 -1.30
CA MET A 1 -17.42 -8.81 -0.45
C MET A 1 -16.35 -9.14 0.55
N THR A 2 -15.34 -8.28 0.66
CA THR A 2 -14.30 -8.42 1.69
C THR A 2 -14.89 -8.10 3.05
N THR A 3 -14.59 -8.89 4.07
CA THR A 3 -15.09 -8.69 5.44
C THR A 3 -13.97 -8.31 6.41
N ARG A 4 -14.34 -7.72 7.55
CA ARG A 4 -13.39 -7.44 8.65
C ARG A 4 -12.74 -8.71 9.19
N GLU A 5 -13.47 -9.83 9.20
CA GLU A 5 -12.95 -11.13 9.63
C GLU A 5 -11.85 -11.64 8.69
N GLU A 6 -12.00 -11.45 7.38
CA GLU A 6 -10.94 -11.76 6.41
C GLU A 6 -9.69 -10.90 6.62
N LEU A 7 -9.86 -9.61 6.92
CA LEU A 7 -8.75 -8.72 7.26
C LEU A 7 -8.04 -9.17 8.56
N GLU A 8 -8.79 -9.52 9.60
CA GLU A 8 -8.22 -10.04 10.84
C GLU A 8 -7.47 -11.35 10.63
N ALA A 9 -8.02 -12.28 9.85
CA ALA A 9 -7.37 -13.53 9.51
C ALA A 9 -6.05 -13.29 8.76
N ALA A 10 -6.04 -12.36 7.80
CA ALA A 10 -4.83 -11.99 7.07
C ALA A 10 -3.78 -11.32 7.97
N ARG A 11 -4.20 -10.49 8.94
CA ARG A 11 -3.30 -9.90 9.94
C ARG A 11 -2.69 -10.95 10.87
N ARG A 12 -3.46 -11.97 11.25
CA ARG A 12 -2.96 -13.11 12.05
C ARG A 12 -1.96 -13.94 11.26
N ASP A 13 -2.23 -14.22 9.99
CA ASP A 13 -1.29 -14.93 9.10
C ASP A 13 0.04 -14.17 8.96
N LEU A 14 -0.02 -12.85 8.74
CA LEU A 14 1.17 -12.01 8.72
C LEU A 14 1.96 -12.08 10.04
N ALA A 15 1.25 -12.03 11.18
CA ALA A 15 1.88 -12.11 12.49
C ALA A 15 2.57 -13.47 12.72
N ASP A 16 1.94 -14.59 12.33
CA ASP A 16 2.52 -15.93 12.39
C ASP A 16 3.79 -16.04 11.53
N TRP A 17 3.79 -15.50 10.30
CA TRP A 17 5.00 -15.48 9.48
C TRP A 17 6.12 -14.63 10.08
N MET A 18 5.78 -13.48 10.66
CA MET A 18 6.75 -12.63 11.35
C MET A 18 7.32 -13.31 12.60
N GLU A 19 6.49 -14.01 13.38
CA GLU A 19 6.92 -14.79 14.54
C GLU A 19 7.82 -15.96 14.13
N ARG A 20 7.49 -16.68 13.06
CA ARG A 20 8.35 -17.76 12.52
C ARG A 20 9.70 -17.24 12.06
N PHE A 21 9.74 -16.03 11.51
CA PHE A 21 10.98 -15.38 11.10
C PHE A 21 11.80 -14.90 12.30
N ASP A 22 11.16 -14.32 13.31
CA ASP A 22 11.83 -13.89 14.56
C ASP A 22 12.46 -15.08 15.30
N ASN A 23 11.75 -16.21 15.37
CA ASN A 23 12.24 -17.44 15.97
C ASN A 23 13.21 -18.24 15.07
N TYR A 24 13.49 -17.77 13.85
CA TYR A 24 14.35 -18.49 12.92
C TYR A 24 15.83 -18.28 13.26
N SER A 25 16.49 -19.34 13.73
CA SER A 25 17.92 -19.32 14.11
C SER A 25 18.87 -19.83 13.03
N GLY A 26 18.40 -20.01 11.79
CA GLY A 26 19.21 -20.55 10.70
C GLY A 26 20.00 -19.48 9.93
N ASN A 27 20.94 -19.90 9.08
CA ASN A 27 21.86 -18.99 8.38
C ASN A 27 21.28 -18.38 7.07
N ASN A 28 19.97 -18.48 6.83
CA ASN A 28 19.33 -17.90 5.65
C ASN A 28 18.55 -16.62 6.00
N PRO A 29 19.12 -15.43 5.78
CA PRO A 29 18.43 -14.17 6.09
C PRO A 29 17.18 -13.94 5.22
N ASP A 30 17.07 -14.63 4.08
CA ASP A 30 15.90 -14.56 3.20
C ASP A 30 14.81 -15.57 3.55
N LYS A 31 14.96 -16.34 4.63
CA LYS A 31 13.95 -17.33 5.04
C LYS A 31 12.63 -16.60 5.33
N TYR A 32 11.51 -17.13 4.83
CA TYR A 32 10.16 -16.56 5.01
C TYR A 32 9.93 -15.15 4.42
N HIS A 33 10.94 -14.49 3.83
CA HIS A 33 10.78 -13.16 3.25
C HIS A 33 9.67 -13.12 2.19
N SER A 34 9.61 -14.12 1.30
CA SER A 34 8.56 -14.19 0.27
C SER A 34 7.17 -14.36 0.87
N ASP A 35 7.04 -15.19 1.91
CA ASP A 35 5.77 -15.44 2.60
C ASP A 35 5.29 -14.18 3.35
N ILE A 36 6.19 -13.52 4.08
CA ILE A 36 5.92 -12.25 4.76
C ILE A 36 5.47 -11.18 3.75
N LYS A 37 6.15 -11.08 2.60
CA LYS A 37 5.76 -10.14 1.54
C LYS A 37 4.37 -10.44 0.99
N ALA A 38 4.07 -11.71 0.71
CA ALA A 38 2.75 -12.12 0.25
C ALA A 38 1.65 -11.81 1.29
N ALA A 39 1.90 -12.10 2.56
CA ALA A 39 0.97 -11.82 3.65
C ALA A 39 0.73 -10.31 3.84
N ARG A 40 1.80 -9.49 3.79
CA ARG A 40 1.68 -8.01 3.82
C ARG A 40 0.85 -7.48 2.67
N ARG A 41 1.09 -7.96 1.45
CA ARG A 41 0.33 -7.57 0.26
C ARG A 41 -1.15 -7.93 0.42
N ARG A 42 -1.45 -9.10 0.97
CA ARG A 42 -2.82 -9.53 1.22
C ARG A 42 -3.53 -8.65 2.25
N VAL A 43 -2.88 -8.33 3.38
CA VAL A 43 -3.44 -7.40 4.37
C VAL A 43 -3.77 -6.07 3.71
N ARG A 44 -2.83 -5.49 2.97
CA ARG A 44 -3.01 -4.21 2.28
C ARG A 44 -4.18 -4.23 1.29
N GLN A 45 -4.30 -5.29 0.50
CA GLN A 45 -5.39 -5.42 -0.47
C GLN A 45 -6.75 -5.46 0.24
N LEU A 46 -6.88 -6.24 1.32
CA LEU A 46 -8.12 -6.34 2.07
C LEU A 46 -8.48 -5.02 2.77
N GLU A 47 -7.49 -4.28 3.28
CA GLU A 47 -7.70 -2.93 3.84
C GLU A 47 -8.19 -1.96 2.77
N ASP A 48 -7.62 -1.99 1.57
CA ASP A 48 -8.03 -1.13 0.45
C ASP A 48 -9.46 -1.45 0.00
N ASP A 49 -9.81 -2.73 -0.15
CA ASP A 49 -11.17 -3.17 -0.48
C ASP A 49 -12.20 -2.74 0.57
N LEU A 50 -11.87 -2.87 1.87
CA LEU A 50 -12.75 -2.45 2.96
C LEU A 50 -12.88 -0.93 3.05
N LYS A 51 -11.81 -0.18 2.74
CA LYS A 51 -11.86 1.28 2.62
C LYS A 51 -12.74 1.70 1.44
N ALA A 52 -12.60 1.04 0.30
CA ALA A 52 -13.37 1.31 -0.90
C ALA A 52 -14.87 0.99 -0.74
N SER A 53 -15.21 -0.03 0.05
CA SER A 53 -16.60 -0.36 0.39
C SER A 53 -17.21 0.52 1.48
N GLY A 54 -16.40 1.37 2.13
CA GLY A 54 -16.82 2.22 3.25
C GLY A 54 -16.92 1.49 4.59
N ASP A 55 -16.50 0.23 4.65
CA ASP A 55 -16.51 -0.57 5.88
C ASP A 55 -15.34 -0.21 6.81
N LEU A 56 -14.26 0.37 6.26
CA LEU A 56 -13.14 0.92 7.02
C LEU A 56 -13.00 2.43 6.76
N ALA A 57 -12.82 3.19 7.84
CA ALA A 57 -12.65 4.64 7.74
C ALA A 57 -11.37 4.99 6.96
N SER A 58 -11.53 5.68 5.85
CA SER A 58 -10.41 6.27 5.11
C SER A 58 -10.03 7.61 5.74
N SER A 59 -8.75 7.94 5.74
CA SER A 59 -8.33 9.29 6.11
C SER A 59 -8.77 10.31 5.03
N PRO A 60 -8.99 11.59 5.38
CA PRO A 60 -9.37 12.60 4.39
C PRO A 60 -8.38 12.71 3.23
N GLN A 61 -7.09 12.45 3.48
CA GLN A 61 -6.05 12.43 2.46
C GLN A 61 -6.19 11.24 1.51
N GLU A 62 -6.57 10.06 2.00
CA GLU A 62 -6.81 8.87 1.18
C GLU A 62 -8.07 9.05 0.30
N GLU A 63 -9.13 9.63 0.85
CA GLU A 63 -10.34 9.94 0.09
C GLU A 63 -10.04 10.95 -1.04
N LEU A 64 -9.28 12.00 -0.73
CA LEU A 64 -8.84 12.97 -1.73
C LEU A 64 -7.96 12.30 -2.79
N ALA A 65 -7.01 11.45 -2.37
CA ALA A 65 -6.15 10.73 -3.29
C ALA A 65 -6.95 9.80 -4.21
N ALA A 66 -7.98 9.12 -3.70
CA ALA A 66 -8.87 8.27 -4.48
C ALA A 66 -9.71 9.09 -5.48
N LYS A 67 -10.23 10.25 -5.07
CA LYS A 67 -10.93 11.18 -5.96
C LYS A 67 -10.02 11.66 -7.10
N LEU A 68 -8.78 12.04 -6.77
CA LEU A 68 -7.79 12.46 -7.75
C LEU A 68 -7.33 11.30 -8.65
N ASP A 69 -7.20 10.08 -8.14
CA ASP A 69 -6.89 8.88 -8.96
C ASP A 69 -8.02 8.58 -9.95
N ARG A 70 -9.27 8.76 -9.53
CA ARG A 70 -10.45 8.58 -10.39
C ARG A 70 -10.59 9.71 -11.42
N ALA A 71 -10.27 10.94 -11.05
CA ALA A 71 -10.32 12.10 -11.95
C ALA A 71 -9.15 12.10 -12.95
N PHE A 72 -7.97 11.64 -12.51
CA PHE A 72 -6.73 11.62 -13.29
C PHE A 72 -6.07 10.23 -13.28
N PRO A 73 -6.71 9.20 -13.86
CA PRO A 73 -6.20 7.82 -13.84
C PRO A 73 -4.87 7.67 -14.59
N SER A 74 -4.64 8.52 -15.60
CA SER A 74 -3.44 8.53 -16.43
C SER A 74 -2.32 9.42 -15.86
N ALA A 75 -2.44 9.87 -14.61
CA ALA A 75 -1.51 10.85 -14.05
C ALA A 75 -0.08 10.30 -13.91
N LYS A 76 0.89 11.01 -14.49
CA LYS A 76 2.31 10.59 -14.50
C LYS A 76 3.06 11.07 -13.26
N SER A 77 4.27 10.52 -13.06
CA SER A 77 5.13 10.94 -11.95
C SER A 77 5.49 12.42 -12.06
N LYS A 78 5.39 13.14 -10.94
CA LYS A 78 5.59 14.60 -10.81
C LYS A 78 4.59 15.46 -11.59
N GLU A 79 3.57 14.86 -12.19
CA GLU A 79 2.54 15.60 -12.92
C GLU A 79 1.72 16.44 -11.96
N VAL A 80 1.44 17.68 -12.35
CA VAL A 80 0.63 18.63 -11.60
C VAL A 80 -0.72 18.73 -12.27
N VAL A 81 -1.78 18.44 -11.51
CA VAL A 81 -3.16 18.56 -11.95
C VAL A 81 -3.88 19.61 -11.11
N GLU A 82 -4.87 20.26 -11.69
CA GLU A 82 -5.74 21.17 -10.97
C GLU A 82 -7.06 20.48 -10.66
N TYR A 83 -7.46 20.50 -9.39
CA TYR A 83 -8.70 19.90 -8.90
C TYR A 83 -9.32 20.82 -7.86
N GLU A 84 -10.59 21.19 -8.04
CA GLU A 84 -11.33 22.10 -7.15
C GLU A 84 -10.59 23.43 -6.86
N GLY A 85 -9.91 23.98 -7.87
CA GLY A 85 -9.16 25.24 -7.76
C GLY A 85 -7.84 25.13 -6.99
N ARG A 86 -7.38 23.91 -6.68
CA ARG A 86 -6.10 23.63 -6.03
C ARG A 86 -5.21 22.79 -6.93
N LYS A 87 -3.89 22.93 -6.78
CA LYS A 87 -2.92 22.16 -7.56
C LYS A 87 -2.39 21.00 -6.74
N PHE A 88 -2.37 19.82 -7.35
CA PHE A 88 -1.87 18.60 -6.75
C PHE A 88 -0.79 17.99 -7.62
N GLN A 89 0.31 17.60 -7.00
CA GLN A 89 1.40 16.88 -7.65
C GLN A 89 1.32 15.39 -7.34
N ARG A 90 1.37 14.56 -8.39
CA ARG A 90 1.45 13.11 -8.26
C ARG A 90 2.86 12.70 -7.86
N ARG A 91 2.99 11.95 -6.77
CA ARG A 91 4.27 11.39 -6.30
C ARG A 91 4.22 9.87 -6.27
N PHE A 92 5.31 9.27 -6.72
CA PHE A 92 5.56 7.84 -6.62
C PHE A 92 6.81 7.61 -5.77
N TRP A 93 6.78 6.59 -4.93
CA TRP A 93 7.93 6.16 -4.13
C TRP A 93 8.03 4.63 -4.14
N PRO A 94 9.24 4.07 -3.99
CA PRO A 94 9.39 2.63 -3.86
C PRO A 94 8.80 2.17 -2.53
N LEU A 95 7.73 1.37 -2.58
CA LEU A 95 7.13 0.79 -1.38
C LEU A 95 7.84 -0.52 -1.02
N GLU A 96 8.14 -1.32 -2.02
CA GLU A 96 8.89 -2.57 -1.84
C GLU A 96 10.00 -2.69 -2.89
N ARG A 97 11.16 -3.17 -2.44
CA ARG A 97 12.28 -3.54 -3.30
C ARG A 97 12.47 -5.05 -3.31
N SER A 98 13.09 -5.55 -4.37
CA SER A 98 13.61 -6.92 -4.45
C SER A 98 14.54 -7.20 -3.27
N ASN A 99 14.73 -8.47 -2.90
CA ASN A 99 15.63 -8.82 -1.79
C ASN A 99 17.06 -8.33 -2.04
N SER A 100 17.47 -8.27 -3.31
CA SER A 100 18.75 -7.69 -3.75
C SER A 100 18.82 -6.15 -3.71
N GLY A 101 17.71 -5.46 -3.45
CA GLY A 101 17.59 -4.00 -3.45
C GLY A 101 17.69 -3.33 -4.82
N LYS A 102 17.96 -4.10 -5.90
CA LYS A 102 18.25 -3.59 -7.25
C LYS A 102 17.01 -3.13 -8.01
N SER A 103 15.85 -3.70 -7.72
CA SER A 103 14.61 -3.42 -8.44
C SER A 103 13.48 -3.10 -7.47
N VAL A 104 12.57 -2.20 -7.87
CA VAL A 104 11.35 -1.90 -7.10
C VAL A 104 10.29 -2.91 -7.54
N THR A 105 9.75 -3.68 -6.59
CA THR A 105 8.69 -4.66 -6.83
C THR A 105 7.30 -4.04 -6.70
N GLU A 106 7.14 -3.06 -5.83
CA GLU A 106 5.89 -2.35 -5.63
C GLU A 106 6.11 -0.84 -5.47
N TRP A 107 5.33 -0.05 -6.21
CA TRP A 107 5.36 1.41 -6.15
C TRP A 107 4.18 1.94 -5.33
N GLY A 108 4.47 2.79 -4.35
CA GLY A 108 3.47 3.63 -3.69
C GLY A 108 3.14 4.86 -4.54
N LYS A 109 1.92 5.37 -4.41
CA LYS A 109 1.43 6.55 -5.11
C LYS A 109 0.64 7.45 -4.15
N SER A 110 0.82 8.77 -4.23
CA SER A 110 0.10 9.79 -3.45
C SER A 110 -0.02 11.08 -4.25
N TRP A 111 -0.87 11.95 -3.76
CA TRP A 111 -1.04 13.32 -4.22
C TRP A 111 -0.60 14.28 -3.12
N GLU A 112 0.23 15.25 -3.48
CA GLU A 112 0.66 16.31 -2.58
C GLU A 112 0.09 17.64 -3.08
N GLU A 113 -0.62 18.37 -2.21
CA GLU A 113 -1.08 19.72 -2.54
C GLU A 113 0.13 20.65 -2.65
N ILE A 114 0.29 21.30 -3.80
CA ILE A 114 1.33 22.32 -3.99
C ILE A 114 0.67 23.69 -3.87
N LYS A 115 1.14 24.48 -2.91
CA LYS A 115 0.75 25.88 -2.82
C LYS A 115 1.57 26.65 -3.86
N SER A 116 0.85 27.28 -4.78
CA SER A 116 1.44 28.18 -5.78
C SER A 116 1.84 29.51 -5.16
#